data_AF-A0A8S4QHI7-F1
#
_entry.id   AF-A0A8S4QHI7-F1
#
_cell.length_a   1.000
_cell.length_b   1.000
_cell.length_c   1.000
_cell.angle_alpha   90.00
_cell.angle_beta   90.00
_cell.angle_gamma   90.00
#
_symmetry.space_group_name_H-M   'P 1'
#
loop_
_entity.id
_entity.type
_entity.pdbx_description
1 polymer ?
#
loop_
_entity_poly.entity_id
_entity_poly.type
_entity_poly.pdbx_seq_one_letter_code
_entity_poly.pdbx_strand_id
1 'polypeptide(L)'
;MFADSSLFVPHVIKLRESYLFAASEVVCVNIEEVLSVEVSTARAVCVGGCIPISALVKGISHRYLSTSREPDWKTLGDVEVKNGSLCGLKEGFGRVRAALGGVWSSEVE
;
A
#
# COMPACT_ATOMS: atom_id res chain seq x y z
N MET A 1 -3.28 30.40 6.66
CA MET A 1 -4.68 29.97 6.46
C MET A 1 -4.83 29.57 5.02
N PHE A 2 -4.83 28.26 4.73
CA PHE A 2 -5.63 27.63 3.68
C PHE A 2 -5.73 26.15 4.09
N ALA A 3 -6.95 25.76 4.45
CA ALA A 3 -7.32 24.39 4.72
C ALA A 3 -7.45 23.66 3.39
N ASP A 4 -6.93 22.44 3.31
CA ASP A 4 -7.40 21.50 2.29
C ASP A 4 -7.81 20.19 2.96
N SER A 5 -9.11 19.98 2.90
CA SER A 5 -9.89 18.97 3.58
C SER A 5 -9.90 17.72 2.72
N SER A 6 -8.87 16.87 2.81
CA SER A 6 -8.97 15.52 2.27
C SER A 6 -9.76 14.66 3.26
N LEU A 7 -11.02 14.44 2.92
CA LEU A 7 -11.95 13.51 3.58
C LEU A 7 -11.30 12.12 3.69
N PHE A 8 -10.70 11.86 4.84
CA PHE A 8 -10.28 10.53 5.25
C PHE A 8 -11.54 9.76 5.63
N VAL A 9 -12.05 8.93 4.72
CA VAL A 9 -13.13 7.98 5.02
C VAL A 9 -12.45 6.64 5.32
N PRO A 10 -12.12 6.31 6.58
CA PRO A 10 -11.64 4.97 6.89
C PRO A 10 -12.81 4.00 6.75
N HIS A 11 -12.81 3.24 5.66
CA HIS A 11 -13.60 2.01 5.57
C HIS A 11 -13.02 1.02 6.58
N VAL A 12 -13.52 1.06 7.82
CA VAL A 12 -13.16 0.11 8.87
C VAL A 12 -13.76 -1.26 8.50
N ILE A 13 -12.93 -2.16 8.00
CA ILE A 13 -13.28 -3.57 7.79
C ILE A 13 -13.13 -4.29 9.14
N LYS A 14 -14.07 -5.20 9.42
CA LYS A 14 -14.40 -5.74 10.75
C LYS A 14 -13.54 -6.97 11.11
N LEU A 15 -12.99 -6.95 12.33
CA LEU A 15 -12.03 -7.89 12.95
C LEU A 15 -12.46 -9.37 12.97
N ARG A 16 -11.53 -10.31 12.70
CA ARG A 16 -11.60 -11.72 13.16
C ARG A 16 -10.34 -12.14 13.92
N GLU A 17 -10.47 -12.45 15.21
CA GLU A 17 -9.47 -13.28 15.92
C GLU A 17 -9.52 -14.72 15.41
N SER A 18 -8.35 -15.33 15.16
CA SER A 18 -8.24 -16.73 14.73
C SER A 18 -7.22 -17.46 15.60
N TYR A 19 -7.65 -18.54 16.27
CA TYR A 19 -6.81 -19.40 17.09
C TYR A 19 -6.47 -20.68 16.30
N LEU A 20 -5.18 -21.00 16.14
CA LEU A 20 -4.75 -22.25 15.52
C LEU A 20 -4.35 -23.24 16.63
N PHE A 21 -5.03 -24.38 16.70
CA PHE A 21 -4.71 -25.44 17.66
C PHE A 21 -3.86 -26.52 16.99
N ALA A 22 -2.57 -26.57 17.32
CA ALA A 22 -1.74 -27.73 17.11
C ALA A 22 -1.53 -28.42 18.47
N ALA A 23 -1.65 -29.75 18.51
CA ALA A 23 -1.62 -30.51 19.76
C ALA A 23 -0.41 -30.12 20.63
N SER A 24 -0.70 -29.61 21.83
CA SER A 24 0.20 -29.20 22.92
C SER A 24 0.99 -27.89 22.82
N GLU A 25 0.74 -27.01 21.86
CA GLU A 25 1.27 -25.63 21.91
C GLU A 25 0.22 -24.61 21.43
N VAL A 26 -0.13 -23.65 22.29
CA VAL A 26 -0.97 -22.51 21.92
C VAL A 26 -0.06 -21.47 21.29
N VAL A 27 -0.01 -21.44 19.97
CA VAL A 27 0.71 -20.40 19.23
C VAL A 27 -0.23 -19.20 19.08
N CYS A 28 -0.05 -18.20 19.93
CA CYS A 28 -0.71 -16.90 19.77
C CYS A 28 -0.07 -16.19 18.56
N VAL A 29 -0.78 -16.15 17.44
CA VAL A 29 -0.36 -15.37 16.27
C VAL A 29 -0.99 -13.99 16.39
N ASN A 30 -0.17 -12.95 16.49
CA ASN A 30 -0.67 -11.58 16.33
C ASN A 30 -1.05 -11.38 14.87
N ILE A 31 -2.33 -11.58 14.55
CA ILE A 31 -2.90 -11.18 13.27
C ILE A 31 -3.16 -9.67 13.39
N GLU A 32 -2.13 -8.85 13.17
CA GLU A 32 -2.36 -7.41 12.98
C GLU A 32 -3.07 -7.21 11.64
N GLU A 33 -4.35 -6.86 11.70
CA GLU A 33 -5.14 -6.55 10.51
C GLU A 33 -4.67 -5.26 9.85
N VAL A 34 -4.64 -5.28 8.52
CA VAL A 34 -4.27 -4.15 7.68
C VAL A 34 -5.40 -3.12 7.73
N LEU A 35 -5.09 -1.93 8.28
CA LEU A 35 -6.02 -0.80 8.28
C LEU A 35 -5.97 -0.04 6.96
N SER A 36 -4.75 0.28 6.50
CA SER A 36 -4.55 1.04 5.27
C SER A 36 -3.22 0.72 4.62
N VAL A 37 -3.14 0.96 3.31
CA VAL A 37 -1.92 0.89 2.52
C VAL A 37 -1.59 2.29 2.01
N GLU A 38 -0.35 2.71 2.20
CA GLU A 38 0.19 4.00 1.76
C GLU A 38 1.25 3.75 0.68
N VAL A 39 1.19 4.48 -0.43
CA VAL A 39 2.22 4.41 -1.48
C VAL A 39 3.18 5.57 -1.31
N SER A 40 4.47 5.26 -1.27
CA SER A 40 5.55 6.24 -1.29
C SER A 40 6.26 6.18 -2.65
N THR A 41 6.16 7.28 -3.39
CA THR A 41 6.77 7.51 -4.71
C THR A 41 7.19 8.98 -4.82
N ALA A 42 8.02 9.31 -5.82
CA ALA A 42 8.27 10.71 -6.15
C ALA A 42 7.12 11.30 -6.97
N ARG A 43 6.94 12.63 -6.89
CA ARG A 43 5.90 13.39 -7.59
C ARG A 43 6.08 13.47 -9.11
N ALA A 44 7.25 13.09 -9.62
CA ALA A 44 7.57 13.16 -11.04
C ALA A 44 8.63 12.12 -11.38
N VAL A 45 8.52 11.54 -12.58
CA VAL A 45 9.48 10.59 -13.15
C VAL A 45 9.83 11.05 -14.55
N CYS A 46 11.12 11.03 -14.90
CA CYS A 46 11.54 11.33 -16.25
C CYS A 46 11.05 10.26 -17.24
N VAL A 47 10.77 10.66 -18.48
CA VAL A 47 10.48 9.72 -19.56
C VAL A 47 11.68 8.80 -19.79
N GLY A 48 11.45 7.48 -19.76
CA GLY A 48 12.49 6.46 -19.81
C GLY A 48 13.30 6.31 -18.51
N GLY A 49 13.02 7.13 -17.50
CA GLY A 49 13.60 7.01 -16.16
C GLY A 49 12.73 6.15 -15.26
N CYS A 50 13.36 5.55 -14.24
CA CYS A 50 12.69 4.77 -13.22
C CYS A 50 13.13 5.23 -11.83
N ILE A 51 12.19 5.28 -10.89
CA ILE A 51 12.45 5.62 -9.49
C ILE A 51 11.97 4.50 -8.58
N PRO A 52 12.64 4.22 -7.46
CA PRO A 52 12.17 3.22 -6.51
C PRO A 52 10.84 3.65 -5.90
N ILE A 53 9.92 2.71 -5.73
CA ILE A 53 8.65 2.91 -5.04
C ILE A 53 8.48 1.90 -3.91
N SER A 54 7.68 2.26 -2.92
CA SER A 54 7.38 1.36 -1.81
C SER A 54 5.93 1.50 -1.37
N ALA A 55 5.36 0.40 -0.90
CA ALA A 55 4.05 0.37 -0.27
C ALA A 55 4.26 0.07 1.22
N LEU A 56 3.69 0.92 2.07
CA LEU A 56 3.74 0.78 3.51
C LEU A 56 2.36 0.41 4.03
N VAL A 57 2.32 -0.55 4.94
CA VAL A 57 1.07 -1.02 5.52
C VAL A 57 0.94 -0.49 6.92
N LYS A 58 -0.17 0.17 7.20
CA LYS A 58 -0.50 0.64 8.54
C LYS A 58 -1.49 -0.32 9.16
N GLY A 59 -1.13 -0.87 10.32
CA GLY A 59 -2.02 -1.70 11.12
C GLY A 59 -3.01 -0.85 11.92
N ILE A 60 -3.99 -1.51 12.52
CA ILE A 60 -4.95 -0.89 13.46
C ILE A 60 -4.29 -0.19 14.65
N SER A 61 -3.08 -0.62 15.03
CA SER A 61 -2.27 -0.01 16.09
C SER A 61 -1.62 1.31 15.65
N HIS A 62 -1.92 1.79 14.44
CA HIS A 62 -1.28 2.90 13.74
C HIS A 62 0.24 2.72 13.52
N ARG A 63 0.75 1.50 13.71
CA ARG A 63 2.14 1.13 13.44
C ARG A 63 2.29 0.60 12.03
N TYR A 64 3.46 0.83 11.44
CA TYR A 64 3.80 0.21 10.16
C TYR A 64 4.11 -1.27 10.38
N LEU A 65 3.44 -2.12 9.60
CA LEU A 65 3.61 -3.56 9.65
C LEU A 65 4.69 -3.97 8.67
N SER A 66 5.59 -4.85 9.10
CA SER A 66 6.48 -5.56 8.19
C SER A 66 5.68 -6.59 7.41
N THR A 67 5.74 -6.53 6.08
CA THR A 67 5.04 -7.48 5.21
C THR A 67 6.07 -8.41 4.58
N SER A 68 5.79 -9.72 4.57
CA SER A 68 6.64 -10.70 3.89
C SER A 68 6.27 -10.87 2.41
N ARG A 69 5.12 -10.32 1.99
CA ARG A 69 4.64 -10.35 0.60
C ARG A 69 4.95 -9.04 -0.09
N GLU A 70 5.31 -9.16 -1.36
CA GLU A 70 5.42 -8.01 -2.26
C GLU A 70 4.03 -7.41 -2.54
N PRO A 71 3.91 -6.08 -2.64
CA PRO A 71 2.67 -5.41 -3.01
C PRO A 71 2.26 -5.70 -4.45
N ASP A 72 0.95 -5.82 -4.67
CA ASP A 72 0.33 -5.82 -5.99
C ASP A 72 0.22 -4.39 -6.50
N TRP A 73 0.84 -4.08 -7.63
CA TRP A 73 0.82 -2.73 -8.19
C TRP A 73 -0.20 -2.58 -9.31
N LYS A 74 -0.86 -1.42 -9.36
CA LYS A 74 -1.63 -0.98 -10.52
C LYS A 74 -1.27 0.46 -10.87
N THR A 75 -1.08 0.71 -12.15
CA THR A 75 -0.85 2.05 -12.69
C THR A 75 -1.97 2.45 -13.65
N LEU A 76 -2.14 3.76 -13.80
CA LEU A 76 -2.99 4.39 -14.81
C LEU A 76 -2.19 5.50 -15.49
N GLY A 77 -2.43 5.74 -16.78
CA GLY A 77 -1.77 6.80 -17.53
C GLY A 77 -0.38 6.41 -18.06
N ASP A 78 0.52 7.39 -18.14
CA ASP A 78 1.81 7.28 -18.85
C ASP A 78 2.96 6.73 -17.97
N VAL A 79 2.62 5.87 -17.00
CA VAL A 79 3.58 5.26 -16.06
C VAL A 79 3.36 3.75 -15.92
N GLU A 80 4.44 3.02 -15.67
CA GLU A 80 4.44 1.57 -15.44
C GLU A 80 5.28 1.24 -14.20
N VAL A 81 4.89 0.20 -13.47
CA VAL A 81 5.71 -0.33 -12.37
C VAL A 81 6.51 -1.54 -12.87
N LYS A 82 7.83 -1.48 -12.75
CA LYS A 82 8.75 -2.54 -13.15
C LYS A 82 9.79 -2.78 -12.06
N ASN A 83 9.89 -4.02 -11.57
CA ASN A 83 10.86 -4.43 -10.55
C ASN A 83 10.86 -3.53 -9.30
N GLY A 84 9.68 -3.17 -8.79
CA GLY A 84 9.56 -2.27 -7.62
C GLY A 84 9.97 -0.83 -7.88
N SER A 85 10.07 -0.43 -9.15
CA SER A 85 10.32 0.95 -9.56
C SER A 85 9.18 1.48 -10.43
N LEU A 86 8.81 2.74 -10.27
CA LEU A 86 7.87 3.45 -11.15
C LEU A 86 8.67 4.09 -12.30
N CYS A 87 8.30 3.75 -13.52
CA CYS A 87 8.96 4.21 -14.73
C CYS A 87 8.04 5.11 -15.56
N GLY A 88 8.57 6.23 -16.03
CA GLY A 88 7.86 7.13 -16.94
C GLY A 88 7.93 6.60 -18.37
N LEU A 89 6.77 6.40 -19.02
CA LEU A 89 6.72 5.93 -20.40
C LEU A 89 6.73 7.08 -21.41
N LYS A 90 5.98 8.14 -21.11
CA LYS A 90 5.81 9.35 -21.95
C LYS A 90 5.56 10.55 -21.06
N GLU A 91 5.67 11.75 -21.64
CA GLU A 91 5.26 12.98 -20.96
C GLU A 91 3.75 12.98 -20.77
N GLY A 92 3.30 13.23 -19.55
CA GLY A 92 1.90 13.17 -19.21
C GLY A 92 1.68 13.00 -17.72
N PHE A 93 0.55 12.39 -17.38
CA PHE A 93 0.16 12.11 -16.00
C PHE A 93 0.11 10.62 -15.78
N GLY A 94 0.56 10.20 -14.60
CA GLY A 94 0.50 8.83 -14.15
C GLY A 94 -0.18 8.77 -12.80
N ARG A 95 -0.83 7.65 -12.50
CA ARG A 95 -1.24 7.33 -11.13
C ARG A 95 -0.82 5.93 -10.78
N VAL A 96 -0.51 5.72 -9.52
CA VAL A 96 -0.13 4.42 -8.97
C VAL A 96 -0.92 4.14 -7.71
N ARG A 97 -1.26 2.86 -7.52
CA ARG A 97 -1.81 2.33 -6.28
C ARG A 97 -1.23 0.96 -5.99
N ALA A 98 -1.17 0.61 -4.72
CA ALA A 98 -0.70 -0.69 -4.27
C ALA A 98 -1.80 -1.44 -3.53
N ALA A 99 -1.77 -2.77 -3.61
CA ALA A 99 -2.52 -3.64 -2.72
C ALA A 99 -1.59 -4.51 -1.89
N LEU A 100 -1.95 -4.68 -0.62
CA LEU A 100 -1.26 -5.59 0.27
C LEU A 100 -2.26 -6.17 1.27
N GLY A 101 -2.26 -7.50 1.41
CA GLY A 101 -3.23 -8.19 2.28
C GLY A 101 -4.68 -8.04 1.80
N GLY A 102 -4.90 -7.84 0.49
CA GLY A 102 -6.23 -7.63 -0.10
C GLY A 102 -6.80 -6.21 0.05
N VAL A 103 -6.09 -5.31 0.72
CA VAL A 103 -6.47 -3.90 0.88
C VAL A 103 -5.75 -3.05 -0.16
N TRP A 104 -6.49 -2.21 -0.88
CA TRP A 104 -5.94 -1.28 -1.86
C TRP A 104 -5.71 0.11 -1.24
N SER A 105 -4.60 0.75 -1.59
CA SER A 105 -4.37 2.17 -1.31
C SER A 105 -5.28 3.05 -2.17
N SER A 106 -5.38 4.34 -1.79
CA SER A 106 -5.82 5.38 -2.73
C SER A 106 -4.84 5.50 -3.91
N GLU A 107 -5.32 6.07 -5.01
CA GLU A 107 -4.46 6.45 -6.14
C GLU A 107 -3.60 7.66 -5.75
N VAL A 108 -2.32 7.60 -6.11
CA VAL A 108 -1.34 8.67 -5.91
C VAL A 108 -0.80 9.07 -7.29
N GLU A 109 -0.73 10.38 -7.53
CA GLU A 109 -0.15 11.00 -8.74
C GLU A 109 1.36 11.20 -8.61
#